data_AF-A0A1Z8VZA4-F1
#
_entry.id   AF-A0A1Z8VZA4-F1
#
_cell.length_a   1.000
_cell.length_b   1.000
_cell.length_c   1.000
_cell.angle_alpha   90.00
_cell.angle_beta   90.00
_cell.angle_gamma   90.00
#
_symmetry.space_group_name_H-M   'P 1'
#
loop_
_entity.id
_entity.type
_entity.pdbx_description
1 polymer ?
#
loop_
_entity_poly.entity_id
_entity_poly.type
_entity_poly.pdbx_seq_one_letter_code
_entity_poly.pdbx_strand_id
1 'polypeptide(L)' 'MEKATKILEVTLENPNGVLRDYTPEEITQRDKDIDQSDIDKQAIQEKVKAHQDLKASAKAKLIAGEALTEEEANTIVL' A
#
# COMPACT_ATOMS: atom_id res chain seq x y z
N MET A 1 -0.02 -15.96 -10.86
CA MET A 1 -1.46 -15.75 -11.10
C MET A 1 -1.66 -15.63 -12.60
N GLU A 2 -2.65 -16.31 -13.17
CA GLU A 2 -2.98 -16.16 -14.60
C GLU A 2 -3.48 -14.73 -14.84
N LYS A 3 -2.92 -14.03 -15.82
CA LYS A 3 -3.34 -12.65 -16.13
C LYS A 3 -4.77 -12.70 -16.68
N ALA A 4 -5.69 -11.95 -16.09
CA ALA A 4 -7.04 -11.84 -16.61
C ALA A 4 -7.00 -11.21 -18.01
N THR A 5 -7.48 -11.94 -19.02
CA THR A 5 -7.45 -11.53 -20.42
C THR A 5 -8.69 -10.74 -20.85
N LYS A 6 -9.73 -10.73 -20.00
CA LYS A 6 -11.02 -10.09 -20.28
C LYS A 6 -11.40 -9.07 -19.21
N ILE A 7 -12.09 -8.02 -19.65
CA ILE A 7 -12.73 -7.00 -18.82
C ILE A 7 -14.25 -7.10 -18.96
N LEU A 8 -14.97 -6.80 -17.87
CA LEU A 8 -16.41 -6.62 -17.90
C LEU A 8 -16.72 -5.18 -18.34
N GLU A 9 -17.22 -5.03 -19.55
CA GLU A 9 -17.65 -3.76 -20.11
C GLU A 9 -19.14 -3.57 -19.82
N VAL A 10 -19.47 -2.58 -18.99
CA VAL A 10 -20.85 -2.22 -18.67
C VAL A 10 -21.22 -0.95 -19.43
N THR A 11 -22.28 -1.01 -20.22
CA THR A 11 -22.79 0.15 -20.99
C THR A 11 -24.27 0.35 -20.72
N LEU A 12 -24.82 1.50 -21.12
CA LEU A 12 -26.26 1.75 -21.01
C LEU A 12 -27.10 0.75 -21.83
N GLU A 13 -26.55 0.29 -22.96
CA GLU A 13 -27.18 -0.73 -23.81
C GLU A 13 -27.00 -2.15 -23.25
N ASN A 14 -25.93 -2.39 -22.49
CA ASN A 14 -25.64 -3.65 -21.82
C ASN A 14 -25.42 -3.43 -20.31
N PRO A 15 -26.49 -3.19 -19.52
CA PRO A 15 -26.38 -2.82 -18.11
C PRO A 15 -25.87 -3.96 -17.22
N ASN A 16 -26.00 -5.21 -17.65
CA ASN A 16 -25.42 -6.38 -16.97
C ASN A 16 -23.95 -6.62 -17.37
N GLY A 17 -23.46 -5.86 -18.35
CA GLY A 17 -22.11 -5.96 -18.91
C GLY A 17 -21.88 -7.13 -19.87
N VAL A 18 -20.86 -6.99 -20.69
CA VAL A 18 -20.35 -8.03 -21.60
C VAL A 18 -18.85 -8.21 -21.38
N LEU A 19 -18.37 -9.45 -21.53
CA LEU A 19 -16.94 -9.72 -21.46
C LEU A 19 -16.29 -9.39 -22.80
N ARG A 20 -15.35 -8.46 -22.79
CA ARG A 20 -14.48 -8.17 -23.93
C ARG A 20 -13.02 -8.42 -23.60
N ASP A 21 -12.21 -8.64 -24.62
CA ASP A 21 -10.76 -8.72 -24.44
C ASP A 21 -10.21 -7.33 -24.08
N TYR A 22 -9.14 -7.32 -23.28
CA TYR A 22 -8.40 -6.09 -23.02
C TYR A 22 -7.72 -5.58 -24.29
N THR A 23 -7.66 -4.26 -24.45
CA THR A 23 -6.76 -3.66 -25.46
C THR A 23 -5.31 -3.69 -24.96
N PRO A 24 -4.31 -3.62 -25.86
CA PRO A 24 -2.90 -3.59 -25.47
C PRO A 24 -2.56 -2.44 -24.49
N GLU A 25 -3.20 -1.28 -24.65
CA GLU A 25 -3.01 -0.12 -23.78
C GLU A 25 -3.54 -0.38 -22.37
N GLU A 26 -4.71 -1.00 -22.24
CA GLU A 26 -5.30 -1.36 -20.95
C GLU A 26 -4.47 -2.42 -20.22
N ILE A 27 -3.91 -3.41 -20.95
CA ILE A 27 -2.98 -4.39 -20.38
C ILE A 27 -1.76 -3.67 -19.82
N THR A 28 -1.19 -2.75 -20.61
CA THR A 28 -0.01 -1.97 -20.21
C THR A 28 -0.29 -1.10 -18.99
N GLN A 29 -1.44 -0.43 -18.94
CA GLN A 29 -1.81 0.39 -17.80
C GLN A 29 -2.04 -0.46 -16.56
N ARG A 30 -2.74 -1.59 -16.70
CA ARG A 30 -2.97 -2.53 -15.60
C ARG A 30 -1.66 -3.07 -15.02
N ASP A 31 -0.70 -3.44 -15.87
CA ASP A 31 0.61 -3.91 -15.42
C ASP A 31 1.33 -2.80 -14.63
N LYS A 32 1.29 -1.54 -15.10
CA LYS A 32 1.83 -0.38 -14.35
C LYS A 32 1.13 -0.16 -13.02
N ASP A 33 -0.20 -0.27 -12.98
CA ASP A 33 -0.98 -0.06 -11.76
C ASP A 33 -0.68 -1.15 -10.72
N ILE A 34 -0.45 -2.39 -11.17
CA ILE A 34 -0.02 -3.50 -10.31
C ILE A 34 1.36 -3.20 -9.73
N ASP A 35 2.34 -2.86 -10.59
CA ASP A 35 3.70 -2.55 -10.15
C ASP A 35 3.71 -1.38 -9.16
N GLN A 36 2.96 -0.31 -9.45
CA GLN A 36 2.84 0.84 -8.56
C GLN A 36 2.15 0.48 -7.24
N SER A 37 1.08 -0.32 -7.29
CA SER A 37 0.39 -0.77 -6.08
C SER A 37 1.31 -1.58 -5.16
N ASP A 38 2.19 -2.39 -5.73
CA ASP A 38 3.12 -3.19 -4.95
C ASP A 38 4.25 -2.34 -4.35
N ILE A 39 4.74 -1.32 -5.08
CA ILE A 39 5.66 -0.30 -4.54
C ILE A 39 4.99 0.45 -3.38
N ASP A 40 3.74 0.89 -3.55
CA ASP A 40 3.03 1.65 -2.52
C ASP A 40 2.79 0.82 -1.26
N LYS A 41 2.42 -0.46 -1.41
CA LYS A 41 2.28 -1.39 -0.28
C LYS A 41 3.59 -1.55 0.47
N GLN A 42 4.69 -1.75 -0.25
CA GLN A 42 6.02 -1.89 0.37
C GLN A 42 6.40 -0.62 1.14
N ALA A 43 6.23 0.56 0.52
CA ALA A 43 6.53 1.83 1.16
C ALA A 43 5.68 2.07 2.43
N ILE A 44 4.41 1.68 2.42
CA ILE A 44 3.54 1.76 3.61
C ILE A 44 4.02 0.79 4.68
N GLN A 45 4.35 -0.46 4.32
CA GLN A 45 4.84 -1.46 5.27
C GLN A 45 6.14 -1.02 5.94
N GLU A 46 7.07 -0.44 5.17
CA GLU A 46 8.33 0.11 5.69
C GLU A 46 8.10 1.27 6.65
N LYS A 47 7.20 2.22 6.32
CA LYS A 47 6.84 3.32 7.21
C LYS A 47 6.21 2.84 8.51
N VAL A 48 5.29 1.88 8.43
CA VAL A 48 4.66 1.28 9.62
C VAL A 48 5.70 0.58 10.49
N LYS A 49 6.60 -0.19 9.87
CA LYS A 49 7.67 -0.87 10.58
C LYS A 49 8.62 0.12 11.26
N ALA A 50 9.09 1.14 10.54
CA ALA A 50 9.96 2.17 11.09
C ALA A 50 9.31 2.91 12.27
N HIS A 51 8.01 3.22 12.18
CA HIS A 51 7.27 3.82 13.28
C HIS A 51 7.13 2.88 14.49
N GLN A 52 6.89 1.58 14.26
CA GLN A 52 6.84 0.58 15.32
C GLN A 52 8.21 0.43 16.01
N ASP A 53 9.29 0.43 15.25
CA ASP A 53 10.67 0.34 15.75
C ASP A 53 11.02 1.59 16.59
N LEU A 54 10.64 2.79 16.13
CA LEU A 54 10.79 4.04 16.89
C LEU A 54 10.03 3.98 18.22
N LYS A 55 8.78 3.52 18.20
CA LYS A 55 7.96 3.38 19.41
C LYS A 55 8.53 2.34 20.38
N ALA A 56 9.06 1.24 19.86
CA ALA A 56 9.70 0.21 20.68
C ALA A 56 10.99 0.73 21.34
N SER A 57 11.83 1.44 20.58
CA SER A 57 13.03 2.12 21.09
C SER A 57 12.67 3.14 22.18
N ALA A 58 11.69 4.00 21.90
CA ALA A 58 11.21 5.01 22.83
C ALA A 58 10.71 4.38 24.15
N LYS A 59 9.95 3.29 24.05
CA LYS A 59 9.47 2.55 25.22
C LYS A 59 10.63 1.94 26.03
N ALA A 60 11.62 1.35 25.36
CA ALA A 60 12.77 0.75 26.04
C ALA A 60 13.57 1.79 26.82
N LYS A 61 13.87 2.94 26.20
CA LYS A 61 14.56 4.07 26.84
C LYS A 61 13.77 4.65 28.00
N LEU A 62 12.45 4.81 27.85
CA LEU A 62 11.59 5.30 28.92
C LEU A 62 11.63 4.38 30.15
N ILE A 63 11.63 3.06 29.95
CA ILE A 63 11.76 2.08 31.04
C ILE A 63 13.15 2.13 31.67
N ALA A 64 14.20 2.31 30.86
CA ALA A 64 15.57 2.43 31.32
C ALA A 64 15.89 3.77 32.01
N GLY A 65 14.99 4.76 31.91
CA GLY A 65 15.24 6.11 32.41
C GLY A 65 16.23 6.91 31.56
N GLU A 66 16.44 6.50 30.30
CA GLU A 66 17.29 7.20 29.34
C GLU A 66 16.51 8.32 28.64
N ALA A 67 17.24 9.35 28.20
CA ALA A 67 16.65 10.46 27.45
C ALA A 67 16.13 10.00 26.08
N LEU A 68 14.95 10.47 25.70
CA LEU A 68 14.34 10.22 24.39
C LEU A 68 14.79 11.27 23.37
N THR A 69 14.89 10.87 22.10
CA THR A 69 14.91 11.85 21.01
C THR A 69 13.52 12.46 20.82
N GLU A 70 13.46 13.60 20.14
CA GLU A 70 12.18 14.27 19.83
C GLU A 70 11.26 13.33 19.02
N GLU A 71 11.80 12.65 18.00
CA GLU A 71 11.05 11.71 17.18
C GLU A 71 10.50 10.53 18.00
N GLU A 72 11.31 9.99 18.91
CA GLU A 72 10.89 8.92 19.83
C GLU A 72 9.77 9.40 20.77
N ALA A 73 9.91 10.59 21.36
CA ALA A 73 8.92 11.17 22.26
C ALA A 73 7.57 11.43 21.55
N ASN A 74 7.62 11.92 20.31
CA ASN A 74 6.44 12.18 19.47
C ASN A 74 5.64 10.90 19.15
N THR A 75 6.24 9.70 19.24
CA THR A 75 5.50 8.44 19.08
C THR A 75 4.69 8.00 20.31
N ILE A 76 4.95 8.61 21.47
CA ILE A 76 4.35 8.23 22.77
C ILE A 76 3.31 9.27 23.22
N VAL A 77 3.52 10.55 22.91
CA VAL A 77 2.59 11.64 23.23
C VAL A 77 1.47 11.66 22.18
N LEU A 78 0.23 11.38 22.62
CA LEU A 78 -1.00 11.45 21.81
C LEU A 78 -1.74 12.76 22.04
#